data_AF-A0AAV9E0C9-F1
#
_entry.id   AF-A0AAV9E0C9-F1
#
_cell.length_a   1.000
_cell.length_b   1.000
_cell.length_c   1.000
_cell.angle_alpha   90.00
_cell.angle_beta   90.00
_cell.angle_gamma   90.00
#
_symmetry.space_group_name_H-M   'P 1'
#
loop_
_entity.id
_entity.type
_entity.pdbx_description
1 polymer ?
#
loop_
_entity_poly.entity_id
_entity_poly.type
_entity_poly.pdbx_seq_one_letter_code
_entity_poly.pdbx_strand_id
1 'polypeptide(L)'
;MEVSNHYVTIKHDINGSPAESDFELRTATLALAVLGGSKDVIVKNLYVSIDPYQLNRMKSDSSSRIVSNSSTRIVPGQAINAHGVGRVVASDNPEFEIDDFVVGLLGWEEYSVVKGGDTLSKISSTEFPLSLYAGIFGTSGLTAYVGFFNVCKPKKGEKVFVSAASGSVDMLKDQLGFDNAFNYKEETDLKSTLKRSGYFPDGIDIYFDNVGGEMLEAAVANMNAFGRVALCGVISEYTDKGRKAAPDMLDVVYKRISINGFLLVDYLHMFGEFMSIISEHLRHKRMHALEDVSQGIESVPSAFVGLFRGLNVGKKLVELDKHRVMLEMTMWTRSSCNTRPSLDINLMHYVKSIPTAVGDRVRSKTRWTRVLDLTRSLL
;
A
#
# COMPACT_ATOMS: atom_id res chain seq x y z
N MET A 1 31.82 -3.30 -15.07
CA MET A 1 31.03 -4.37 -15.70
C MET A 1 29.76 -3.74 -16.24
N GLU A 2 29.39 -4.01 -17.49
CA GLU A 2 28.11 -3.56 -18.05
C GLU A 2 27.06 -4.66 -17.90
N VAL A 3 25.82 -4.27 -17.61
CA VAL A 3 24.67 -5.17 -17.51
C VAL A 3 23.53 -4.64 -18.37
N SER A 4 22.68 -5.57 -18.82
CA SER A 4 21.36 -5.21 -19.34
C SER A 4 20.48 -4.75 -18.18
N ASN A 5 19.75 -3.66 -18.37
CA ASN A 5 18.81 -3.09 -17.41
C ASN A 5 17.45 -2.90 -18.11
N HIS A 6 16.49 -3.75 -17.78
CA HIS A 6 15.11 -3.59 -18.24
C HIS A 6 14.41 -2.53 -17.39
N TYR A 7 13.57 -1.70 -18.00
CA TYR A 7 12.80 -0.68 -17.33
C TYR A 7 11.44 -0.45 -17.98
N VAL A 8 10.45 -0.07 -17.18
CA VAL A 8 9.10 0.28 -17.63
C VAL A 8 8.97 1.79 -17.73
N THR A 9 8.40 2.24 -18.85
CA THR A 9 8.07 3.65 -19.12
C THR A 9 6.66 3.77 -19.68
N ILE A 10 6.09 4.98 -19.62
CA ILE A 10 4.90 5.36 -20.39
C ILE A 10 5.30 5.76 -21.82
N LYS A 11 4.44 5.49 -22.79
CA LYS A 11 4.57 5.90 -24.21
C LYS A 11 4.07 7.31 -24.47
N HIS A 12 3.10 7.75 -23.68
CA HIS A 12 2.43 9.05 -23.78
C HIS A 12 1.83 9.40 -22.41
N ASP A 13 1.37 10.64 -22.25
CA ASP A 13 0.69 11.06 -21.01
C ASP A 13 -0.65 10.34 -20.84
N ILE A 14 -0.97 9.89 -19.62
CA ILE A 14 -2.19 9.15 -19.29
C ILE A 14 -3.17 10.06 -18.54
N ASN A 15 -4.18 10.61 -19.24
CA ASN A 15 -5.12 11.59 -18.68
C ASN A 15 -6.44 10.99 -18.11
N GLY A 16 -6.58 9.67 -18.13
CA GLY A 16 -7.73 8.94 -17.60
C GLY A 16 -7.32 7.61 -16.98
N SER A 17 -8.18 6.60 -17.10
CA SER A 17 -7.86 5.24 -16.67
C SER A 17 -6.64 4.68 -17.44
N PRO A 18 -5.63 4.12 -16.75
CA PRO A 18 -4.49 3.50 -17.42
C PRO A 18 -4.88 2.18 -18.08
N ALA A 19 -4.24 1.89 -19.20
CA ALA A 19 -4.26 0.60 -19.89
C ALA A 19 -2.83 0.06 -20.05
N GLU A 20 -2.68 -1.25 -20.16
CA GLU A 20 -1.35 -1.88 -20.31
C GLU A 20 -0.64 -1.39 -21.58
N SER A 21 -1.40 -1.05 -22.62
CA SER A 21 -0.90 -0.49 -23.88
C SER A 21 -0.18 0.85 -23.73
N ASP A 22 -0.45 1.59 -22.64
CA ASP A 22 0.15 2.90 -22.36
C ASP A 22 1.61 2.76 -21.93
N PHE A 23 2.00 1.55 -21.52
CA PHE A 23 3.34 1.21 -21.04
C PHE A 23 4.14 0.47 -22.11
N GLU A 24 5.45 0.53 -21.97
CA GLU A 24 6.39 -0.31 -22.69
C GLU A 24 7.56 -0.72 -21.80
N LEU A 25 8.02 -1.95 -22.03
CA LEU A 25 9.27 -2.45 -21.48
C LEU A 25 10.40 -2.06 -22.44
N ARG A 26 11.42 -1.39 -21.93
CA ARG A 26 12.63 -1.04 -22.66
C ARG A 26 13.85 -1.67 -22.00
N THR A 27 14.93 -1.74 -22.75
CA THR A 27 16.22 -2.24 -22.28
C THR A 27 17.28 -1.17 -22.52
N ALA A 28 18.10 -0.91 -21.51
CA ALA A 28 19.28 -0.06 -21.59
C ALA A 28 20.50 -0.82 -21.08
N THR A 29 21.70 -0.38 -21.48
CA THR A 29 22.95 -0.86 -20.90
C THR A 29 23.32 0.04 -19.72
N LEU A 30 23.65 -0.56 -18.57
CA LEU A 30 24.11 0.15 -17.39
C LEU A 30 25.50 -0.32 -16.99
N ALA A 31 26.43 0.62 -16.78
CA ALA A 31 27.70 0.32 -16.15
C ALA A 31 27.52 0.21 -14.63
N LEU A 32 27.90 -0.92 -14.04
CA LEU A 32 27.98 -1.13 -12.59
C LEU A 32 29.25 -0.49 -12.03
N ALA A 33 29.39 0.81 -12.25
CA ALA A 33 30.47 1.63 -11.73
C ALA A 33 29.95 3.06 -11.54
N VAL A 34 30.35 3.67 -10.45
CA VAL A 34 30.00 5.05 -10.10
C VAL A 34 31.22 5.94 -10.27
N LEU A 35 30.99 7.20 -10.65
CA LEU A 35 32.06 8.17 -10.83
C LEU A 35 32.56 8.65 -9.45
N GLY A 36 33.87 8.69 -9.26
CA GLY A 36 34.46 9.19 -8.01
C GLY A 36 34.06 10.64 -7.73
N GLY A 37 33.60 10.92 -6.52
CA GLY A 37 33.12 12.23 -6.07
C GLY A 37 31.65 12.53 -6.40
N SER A 38 30.91 11.60 -7.01
CA SER A 38 29.48 11.75 -7.31
C SER A 38 28.59 11.51 -6.10
N LYS A 39 29.03 10.66 -5.15
CA LYS A 39 28.21 10.07 -4.09
C LYS A 39 27.00 9.29 -4.63
N ASP A 40 27.03 8.86 -5.89
CA ASP A 40 25.98 8.05 -6.48
C ASP A 40 26.02 6.62 -5.91
N VAL A 41 24.86 5.97 -5.86
CA VAL A 41 24.70 4.58 -5.44
C VAL A 41 23.93 3.83 -6.52
N ILE A 42 24.45 2.69 -6.97
CA ILE A 42 23.72 1.78 -7.86
C ILE A 42 23.09 0.69 -7.02
N VAL A 43 21.79 0.55 -7.15
CA VAL A 43 20.94 -0.38 -6.40
C VAL A 43 20.35 -1.38 -7.38
N LYS A 44 20.49 -2.68 -7.09
CA LYS A 44 19.69 -3.72 -7.74
C LYS A 44 18.33 -3.79 -7.05
N ASN A 45 17.26 -3.53 -7.78
CA ASN A 45 15.92 -3.42 -7.22
C ASN A 45 15.35 -4.82 -6.96
N LEU A 46 14.81 -5.03 -5.76
CA LEU A 46 14.24 -6.30 -5.32
C LEU A 46 12.71 -6.23 -5.34
N TYR A 47 12.15 -5.17 -4.74
CA TYR A 47 10.71 -4.91 -4.72
C TYR A 47 10.43 -3.46 -5.08
N VAL A 48 9.38 -3.22 -5.84
CA VAL A 48 8.84 -1.89 -6.08
C VAL A 48 7.37 -1.82 -5.72
N SER A 49 6.97 -0.67 -5.19
CA SER A 49 5.60 -0.39 -4.81
C SER A 49 4.78 0.07 -6.01
N ILE A 50 3.55 -0.42 -6.08
CA ILE A 50 2.53 0.05 -7.02
C ILE A 50 1.53 0.88 -6.21
N ASP A 51 1.39 2.16 -6.54
CA ASP A 51 0.66 3.15 -5.75
C ASP A 51 -0.22 4.07 -6.62
N PRO A 52 -1.43 4.43 -6.16
CA PRO A 52 -2.35 5.22 -6.99
C PRO A 52 -1.82 6.59 -7.41
N TYR A 53 -1.01 7.24 -6.57
CA TYR A 53 -0.49 8.59 -6.84
C TYR A 53 0.41 8.63 -8.10
N GLN A 54 1.00 7.50 -8.48
CA GLN A 54 1.88 7.42 -9.66
C GLN A 54 1.13 7.80 -10.94
N LEU A 55 -0.18 7.53 -11.05
CA LEU A 55 -0.98 7.93 -12.22
C LEU A 55 -1.01 9.46 -12.38
N ASN A 56 -1.11 10.21 -11.28
CA ASN A 56 -1.14 11.66 -11.33
C ASN A 56 0.18 12.26 -11.84
N ARG A 57 1.28 11.52 -11.74
CA ARG A 57 2.58 11.90 -12.30
C ARG A 57 2.69 11.58 -13.79
N MET A 58 1.90 10.65 -14.29
CA MET A 58 1.84 10.24 -15.71
C MET A 58 0.88 11.11 -16.55
N LYS A 59 0.04 11.94 -15.92
CA LYS A 59 -0.86 12.88 -16.62
C LYS A 59 -0.09 13.96 -17.36
N SER A 60 -0.74 14.63 -18.33
CA SER A 60 -0.18 15.83 -18.97
C SER A 60 -0.35 17.08 -18.11
N ASP A 61 -1.35 17.10 -17.22
CA ASP A 61 -1.55 18.10 -16.17
C ASP A 61 -2.16 17.51 -14.88
N SER A 62 -1.63 17.94 -13.72
CA SER A 62 -2.06 17.48 -12.39
C SER A 62 -1.68 18.49 -11.30
N SER A 63 -2.63 18.77 -10.40
CA SER A 63 -2.40 19.62 -9.21
C SER A 63 -1.36 19.05 -8.25
N SER A 64 -1.11 17.73 -8.29
CA SER A 64 -0.10 17.07 -7.44
C SER A 64 1.31 17.61 -7.68
N ARG A 65 1.60 18.19 -8.85
CA ARG A 65 2.94 18.57 -9.31
C ARG A 65 3.56 19.74 -8.56
N ILE A 66 2.74 20.56 -7.91
CA ILE A 66 3.20 21.80 -7.25
C ILE A 66 3.72 21.52 -5.83
N VAL A 67 3.58 20.29 -5.33
CA VAL A 67 3.68 20.04 -3.88
C VAL A 67 5.02 19.45 -3.43
N SER A 68 5.67 18.59 -4.21
CA SER A 68 6.95 17.99 -3.81
C SER A 68 7.74 17.39 -4.99
N ASN A 69 9.03 17.14 -4.79
CA ASN A 69 9.89 16.42 -5.74
C ASN A 69 9.39 15.00 -6.03
N SER A 70 8.71 14.35 -5.08
CA SER A 70 8.09 13.03 -5.25
C SER A 70 6.86 13.06 -6.17
N SER A 71 6.35 14.25 -6.50
CA SER A 71 5.25 14.49 -7.43
C SER A 71 5.69 14.95 -8.81
N THR A 72 7.00 14.92 -9.09
CA THR A 72 7.56 15.30 -10.39
C THR A 72 6.91 14.49 -11.52
N ARG A 73 6.55 15.18 -12.60
CA ARG A 73 5.98 14.58 -13.80
C ARG A 73 6.90 13.50 -14.36
N ILE A 74 6.32 12.37 -14.72
CA ILE A 74 7.00 11.32 -15.48
C ILE A 74 6.94 11.71 -16.95
N VAL A 75 8.10 11.88 -17.57
CA VAL A 75 8.18 12.17 -19.01
C VAL A 75 8.13 10.86 -19.79
N PRO A 76 7.31 10.75 -20.86
CA PRO A 76 7.32 9.57 -21.71
C PRO A 76 8.73 9.18 -22.19
N GLY A 77 9.02 7.88 -22.15
CA GLY A 77 10.33 7.30 -22.43
C GLY A 77 11.29 7.19 -21.22
N GLN A 78 10.99 7.84 -20.08
CA GLN A 78 11.80 7.75 -18.86
C GLN A 78 11.32 6.65 -17.91
N ALA A 79 12.25 6.06 -17.17
CA ALA A 79 11.94 5.10 -16.11
C ALA A 79 11.03 5.74 -15.05
N ILE A 80 10.02 4.99 -14.63
CA ILE A 80 9.07 5.42 -13.60
C ILE A 80 9.68 5.12 -12.24
N ASN A 81 9.80 6.11 -11.35
CA ASN A 81 10.27 5.85 -9.99
C ASN A 81 9.11 5.67 -8.97
N ALA A 82 9.37 4.88 -7.94
CA ALA A 82 8.46 4.39 -6.93
C ALA A 82 9.19 4.12 -5.62
N HIS A 83 8.46 4.00 -4.52
CA HIS A 83 9.06 3.48 -3.30
C HIS A 83 9.49 2.03 -3.52
N GLY A 84 10.67 1.65 -3.07
CA GLY A 84 11.20 0.33 -3.34
C GLY A 84 12.29 -0.09 -2.38
N VAL A 85 12.59 -1.38 -2.44
CA VAL A 85 13.66 -2.03 -1.67
C VAL A 85 14.64 -2.64 -2.65
N GLY A 86 15.92 -2.48 -2.35
CA GLY A 86 17.00 -2.95 -3.21
C GLY A 86 18.23 -3.35 -2.44
N ARG A 87 19.25 -3.80 -3.18
CA ARG A 87 20.58 -4.12 -2.66
C ARG A 87 21.62 -3.29 -3.38
N VAL A 88 22.53 -2.67 -2.63
CA VAL A 88 23.63 -1.88 -3.21
C VAL A 88 24.58 -2.79 -3.98
N VAL A 89 24.92 -2.41 -5.21
CA VAL A 89 25.87 -3.14 -6.08
C VAL A 89 27.08 -2.30 -6.49
N ALA A 90 26.99 -0.97 -6.38
CA ALA A 90 28.13 -0.06 -6.47
C ALA A 90 27.81 1.22 -5.68
N SER A 91 28.81 1.85 -5.06
CA SER A 91 28.62 3.07 -4.26
C SER A 91 29.87 3.93 -4.25
N ASP A 92 29.69 5.24 -4.40
CA ASP A 92 30.69 6.28 -4.11
C ASP A 92 30.28 7.07 -2.86
N ASN A 93 29.22 6.65 -2.19
CA ASN A 93 28.75 7.23 -0.95
C ASN A 93 29.25 6.37 0.24
N PRO A 94 30.05 6.93 1.18
CA PRO A 94 30.59 6.17 2.31
C PRO A 94 29.54 5.65 3.29
N GLU A 95 28.29 6.11 3.21
CA GLU A 95 27.19 5.60 4.05
C GLU A 95 26.67 4.23 3.59
N PHE A 96 26.95 3.84 2.35
CA PHE A 96 26.42 2.63 1.70
C PHE A 96 27.55 1.74 1.19
N GLU A 97 27.59 0.52 1.71
CA GLU A 97 28.51 -0.53 1.29
C GLU A 97 27.81 -1.47 0.29
N ILE A 98 28.60 -2.14 -0.54
CA ILE A 98 28.09 -3.20 -1.42
C ILE A 98 27.40 -4.27 -0.55
N ASP A 99 26.28 -4.81 -1.06
CA ASP A 99 25.41 -5.77 -0.40
C ASP A 99 24.51 -5.22 0.74
N ASP A 100 24.61 -3.94 1.08
CA ASP A 100 23.62 -3.31 1.95
C ASP A 100 22.22 -3.40 1.36
N PHE A 101 21.23 -3.75 2.20
CA PHE A 101 19.82 -3.58 1.85
C PHE A 101 19.39 -2.14 2.10
N VAL A 102 18.68 -1.59 1.14
CA VAL A 102 18.25 -0.19 1.15
C VAL A 102 16.80 -0.05 0.76
N VAL A 103 16.17 0.99 1.30
CA VAL A 103 14.82 1.44 0.93
C VAL A 103 14.88 2.89 0.49
N GLY A 104 14.13 3.24 -0.55
CA GLY A 104 14.15 4.60 -1.09
C GLY A 104 13.28 4.76 -2.32
N LEU A 105 13.51 5.85 -3.06
CA LEU A 105 12.87 6.08 -4.35
C LEU A 105 13.69 5.39 -5.46
N LEU A 106 13.22 4.22 -5.88
CA LEU A 106 13.85 3.38 -6.90
C LEU A 106 13.01 3.39 -8.19
N GLY A 107 13.53 2.87 -9.29
CA GLY A 107 12.84 2.77 -10.56
C GLY A 107 12.05 1.47 -10.74
N TRP A 108 11.02 1.50 -11.58
CA TRP A 108 10.43 0.33 -12.23
C TRP A 108 11.40 -0.22 -13.27
N GLU A 109 12.54 -0.66 -12.78
CA GLU A 109 13.71 -1.10 -13.52
C GLU A 109 14.51 -2.10 -12.67
N GLU A 110 15.39 -2.88 -13.27
CA GLU A 110 16.17 -3.89 -12.55
C GLU A 110 17.28 -3.26 -11.69
N TYR A 111 17.87 -2.16 -12.17
CA TYR A 111 18.93 -1.41 -11.48
C TYR A 111 18.64 0.08 -11.53
N SER A 112 18.68 0.73 -10.37
CA SER A 112 18.53 2.18 -10.24
C SER A 112 19.84 2.85 -9.87
N VAL A 113 20.11 4.00 -10.49
CA VAL A 113 21.17 4.92 -10.08
C VAL A 113 20.54 5.99 -9.20
N VAL A 114 20.83 5.94 -7.90
CA VAL A 114 20.37 6.92 -6.92
C VAL A 114 21.44 8.00 -6.79
N LYS A 115 21.06 9.26 -7.03
CA LYS A 115 22.02 10.37 -7.06
C LYS A 115 22.41 10.81 -5.66
N GLY A 116 23.63 11.32 -5.51
CA GLY A 116 24.08 11.93 -4.25
C GLY A 116 23.11 13.02 -3.77
N GLY A 117 22.44 12.79 -2.64
CA GLY A 117 21.43 13.68 -2.05
C GLY A 117 19.97 13.24 -2.26
N ASP A 118 19.72 12.22 -3.08
CA ASP A 118 18.41 11.59 -3.18
C ASP A 118 18.10 10.75 -1.94
N THR A 119 16.81 10.50 -1.68
CA THR A 119 16.35 9.75 -0.52
C THR A 119 16.66 8.26 -0.65
N LEU A 120 17.63 7.80 0.13
CA LEU A 120 17.98 6.39 0.30
C LEU A 120 18.33 6.13 1.77
N SER A 121 17.81 5.04 2.33
CA SER A 121 18.03 4.66 3.73
C SER A 121 18.45 3.21 3.82
N LYS A 122 19.44 2.92 4.68
CA LYS A 122 19.86 1.55 4.97
C LYS A 122 18.81 0.83 5.81
N ILE A 123 18.50 -0.41 5.44
CA ILE A 123 17.66 -1.30 6.24
C ILE A 123 18.57 -1.97 7.27
N SER A 124 18.49 -1.52 8.53
CA SER A 124 19.39 -1.95 9.61
C SER A 124 19.05 -3.32 10.20
N SER A 125 17.85 -3.83 9.95
CA SER A 125 17.38 -5.12 10.47
C SER A 125 16.65 -5.90 9.38
N THR A 126 16.93 -7.19 9.29
CA THR A 126 16.23 -8.16 8.44
C THR A 126 15.30 -9.05 9.27
N GLU A 127 14.93 -8.60 10.47
CA GLU A 127 13.93 -9.28 11.31
C GLU A 127 12.61 -9.52 10.57
N PHE A 128 12.24 -8.58 9.71
CA PHE A 128 11.03 -8.64 8.89
C PHE A 128 11.36 -8.90 7.41
N PRO A 129 10.45 -9.54 6.65
CA PRO A 129 10.61 -9.68 5.21
C PRO A 129 10.85 -8.34 4.51
N LEU A 130 11.74 -8.33 3.52
CA LEU A 130 12.12 -7.11 2.79
C LEU A 130 10.92 -6.46 2.08
N SER A 131 9.93 -7.24 1.64
CA SER A 131 8.69 -6.73 1.04
C SER A 131 7.95 -5.74 1.96
N LEU A 132 7.97 -5.96 3.28
CA LEU A 132 7.32 -5.08 4.25
C LEU A 132 7.91 -3.68 4.25
N TYR A 133 9.20 -3.53 3.92
CA TYR A 133 9.85 -2.23 3.75
C TYR A 133 9.41 -1.50 2.49
N ALA A 134 8.94 -2.19 1.45
CA ALA A 134 8.29 -1.57 0.29
C ALA A 134 6.80 -1.23 0.55
N GLY A 135 6.21 -1.77 1.63
CA GLY A 135 4.80 -1.65 1.98
C GLY A 135 4.55 -1.00 3.34
N ILE A 136 4.24 -1.82 4.35
CA ILE A 136 3.73 -1.37 5.66
C ILE A 136 4.75 -0.57 6.48
N PHE A 137 6.04 -0.77 6.30
CA PHE A 137 7.08 0.08 6.90
C PHE A 137 7.45 1.28 6.02
N GLY A 138 6.90 1.36 4.81
CA GLY A 138 7.13 2.42 3.87
C GLY A 138 6.15 3.58 4.00
N THR A 139 6.09 4.36 2.93
CA THR A 139 5.24 5.55 2.79
C THR A 139 3.76 5.26 3.01
N SER A 140 3.25 4.10 2.56
CA SER A 140 1.84 3.72 2.74
C SER A 140 1.49 3.53 4.21
N GLY A 141 2.36 2.86 4.98
CA GLY A 141 2.13 2.63 6.41
C GLY A 141 2.19 3.92 7.22
N LEU A 142 3.18 4.78 6.98
CA LEU A 142 3.28 6.06 7.68
C LEU A 142 2.06 6.95 7.33
N THR A 143 1.61 6.95 6.07
CA THR A 143 0.39 7.66 5.64
C THR A 143 -0.84 7.21 6.44
N ALA A 144 -1.03 5.90 6.62
CA ALA A 144 -2.13 5.38 7.42
C ALA A 144 -1.99 5.79 8.90
N TYR A 145 -0.79 5.67 9.47
CA TYR A 145 -0.51 6.06 10.86
C TYR A 145 -0.85 7.53 11.12
N VAL A 146 -0.32 8.45 10.33
CA VAL A 146 -0.50 9.90 10.55
C VAL A 146 -1.92 10.35 10.21
N GLY A 147 -2.50 9.82 9.12
CA GLY A 147 -3.88 10.12 8.77
C GLY A 147 -4.85 9.72 9.88
N PHE A 148 -4.63 8.55 10.47
CA PHE A 148 -5.49 8.09 11.54
C PHE A 148 -5.20 8.81 12.87
N PHE A 149 -3.97 8.75 13.38
CA PHE A 149 -3.68 9.25 14.73
C PHE A 149 -3.54 10.77 14.81
N ASN A 150 -3.03 11.44 13.77
CA ASN A 150 -2.79 12.88 13.80
C ASN A 150 -3.92 13.69 13.15
N VAL A 151 -4.51 13.20 12.06
CA VAL A 151 -5.59 13.92 11.35
C VAL A 151 -6.95 13.57 11.93
N CYS A 152 -7.29 12.28 12.06
CA CYS A 152 -8.59 11.88 12.63
C CYS A 152 -8.66 12.03 14.16
N LYS A 153 -7.53 11.91 14.87
CA LYS A 153 -7.44 11.99 16.35
C LYS A 153 -8.52 11.14 17.05
N PRO A 154 -8.50 9.81 16.83
CA PRO A 154 -9.57 8.91 17.23
C PRO A 154 -9.73 8.83 18.73
N LYS A 155 -10.98 8.65 19.17
CA LYS A 155 -11.34 8.37 20.57
C LYS A 155 -12.00 7.00 20.67
N LYS A 156 -11.80 6.34 21.81
CA LYS A 156 -12.41 5.04 22.08
C LYS A 156 -13.93 5.14 21.98
N GLY A 157 -14.52 4.22 21.21
CA GLY A 157 -15.98 4.13 20.99
C GLY A 157 -16.49 4.85 19.74
N GLU A 158 -15.65 5.67 19.07
CA GLU A 158 -16.01 6.34 17.83
C GLU A 158 -16.20 5.34 16.67
N LYS A 159 -17.14 5.66 15.78
CA LYS A 159 -17.45 4.90 14.58
C LYS A 159 -16.58 5.35 13.40
N VAL A 160 -15.79 4.43 12.88
CA VAL A 160 -14.82 4.68 11.81
C VAL A 160 -15.28 4.02 10.53
N PHE A 161 -15.36 4.81 9.45
CA PHE A 161 -15.52 4.31 8.09
C PHE A 161 -14.21 4.50 7.31
N VAL A 162 -13.81 3.49 6.54
CA VAL A 162 -12.60 3.52 5.70
C VAL A 162 -12.99 3.07 4.30
N SER A 163 -12.71 3.91 3.29
CA SER A 163 -12.90 3.53 1.89
C SER A 163 -11.63 2.91 1.31
N ALA A 164 -11.77 2.13 0.23
CA ALA A 164 -10.70 1.33 -0.38
C ALA A 164 -10.01 0.32 0.57
N ALA A 165 -10.76 -0.24 1.54
CA ALA A 165 -10.33 -1.44 2.24
C ALA A 165 -10.28 -2.60 1.23
N SER A 166 -9.07 -2.96 0.80
CA SER A 166 -8.85 -3.95 -0.27
C SER A 166 -9.00 -5.38 0.25
N GLY A 167 -9.56 -6.25 -0.60
CA GLY A 167 -9.83 -7.66 -0.33
C GLY A 167 -11.30 -8.00 -0.08
N SER A 168 -11.58 -9.28 0.23
CA SER A 168 -12.96 -9.75 0.42
C SER A 168 -13.55 -9.28 1.74
N VAL A 169 -14.88 -9.19 1.82
CA VAL A 169 -15.61 -8.85 3.06
C VAL A 169 -15.20 -9.79 4.20
N ASP A 170 -15.12 -11.09 3.94
CA ASP A 170 -14.70 -12.09 4.95
C ASP A 170 -13.27 -11.86 5.41
N MET A 171 -12.35 -11.51 4.50
CA MET A 171 -10.96 -11.23 4.86
C MET A 171 -10.85 -9.96 5.73
N LEU A 172 -11.59 -8.91 5.39
CA LEU A 172 -11.63 -7.68 6.20
C LEU A 172 -12.13 -7.96 7.61
N LYS A 173 -13.14 -8.82 7.77
CA LYS A 173 -13.70 -9.17 9.08
C LYS A 173 -12.83 -10.15 9.85
N ASP A 174 -12.47 -11.28 9.23
CA ASP A 174 -11.85 -12.41 9.91
C ASP A 174 -10.34 -12.23 10.12
N GLN A 175 -9.64 -11.57 9.18
CA GLN A 175 -8.18 -11.38 9.26
C GLN A 175 -7.79 -9.99 9.76
N LEU A 176 -8.53 -8.96 9.36
CA LEU A 176 -8.23 -7.57 9.74
C LEU A 176 -9.07 -7.04 10.90
N GLY A 177 -10.08 -7.80 11.34
CA GLY A 177 -10.87 -7.48 12.53
C GLY A 177 -11.84 -6.31 12.35
N PHE A 178 -12.26 -5.99 11.13
CA PHE A 178 -13.32 -5.02 10.89
C PHE A 178 -14.65 -5.54 11.44
N ASP A 179 -15.43 -4.67 12.09
CA ASP A 179 -16.77 -5.03 12.60
C ASP A 179 -17.70 -5.47 11.45
N ASN A 180 -17.61 -4.78 10.31
CA ASN A 180 -18.37 -5.08 9.11
C ASN A 180 -17.70 -4.52 7.84
N ALA A 181 -18.09 -5.01 6.67
CA ALA A 181 -17.64 -4.52 5.36
C ALA A 181 -18.70 -4.79 4.29
N PHE A 182 -18.67 -4.03 3.20
CA PHE A 182 -19.58 -4.20 2.07
C PHE A 182 -18.88 -3.95 0.73
N ASN A 183 -19.37 -4.60 -0.33
CA ASN A 183 -18.90 -4.33 -1.69
C ASN A 183 -19.69 -3.17 -2.29
N TYR A 184 -19.09 -1.98 -2.34
CA TYR A 184 -19.75 -0.79 -2.86
C TYR A 184 -20.21 -0.90 -4.33
N LYS A 185 -19.62 -1.81 -5.14
CA LYS A 185 -20.02 -2.02 -6.54
C LYS A 185 -21.37 -2.74 -6.67
N GLU A 186 -21.84 -3.37 -5.61
CA GLU A 186 -23.13 -4.08 -5.56
C GLU A 186 -24.25 -3.21 -4.96
N GLU A 187 -23.92 -1.99 -4.53
CA GLU A 187 -24.85 -1.10 -3.85
C GLU A 187 -25.36 -0.01 -4.79
N THR A 188 -26.67 0.16 -4.86
CA THR A 188 -27.31 1.14 -5.75
C THR A 188 -27.45 2.53 -5.10
N ASP A 189 -27.37 2.62 -3.78
CA ASP A 189 -27.41 3.88 -3.02
C ASP A 189 -26.49 3.78 -1.80
N LEU A 190 -25.33 4.43 -1.91
CA LEU A 190 -24.32 4.44 -0.85
C LEU A 190 -24.80 5.19 0.41
N LYS A 191 -25.63 6.23 0.27
CA LYS A 191 -26.15 7.00 1.42
C LYS A 191 -27.04 6.12 2.29
N SER A 192 -28.00 5.44 1.67
CA SER A 192 -28.86 4.50 2.39
C SER A 192 -28.10 3.28 2.88
N THR A 193 -27.10 2.80 2.12
CA THR A 193 -26.26 1.66 2.53
C THR A 193 -25.55 1.94 3.84
N LEU A 194 -24.85 3.06 3.96
CA LEU A 194 -24.13 3.41 5.18
C LEU A 194 -25.04 3.52 6.41
N LYS A 195 -26.29 3.97 6.23
CA LYS A 195 -27.28 4.11 7.30
C LYS A 195 -27.95 2.81 7.75
N ARG A 196 -27.76 1.69 7.03
CA ARG A 196 -28.37 0.40 7.40
C ARG A 196 -27.93 0.01 8.81
N SER A 197 -28.80 -0.69 9.52
CA SER A 197 -28.56 -1.11 10.92
C SER A 197 -27.30 -1.95 11.14
N GLY A 198 -26.79 -2.60 10.08
CA GLY A 198 -25.55 -3.36 10.13
C GLY A 198 -24.26 -2.54 10.02
N TYR A 199 -24.33 -1.26 9.65
CA TYR A 199 -23.16 -0.41 9.44
C TYR A 199 -23.16 0.79 10.39
N PHE A 200 -23.78 1.91 10.02
CA PHE A 200 -23.74 3.16 10.80
C PHE A 200 -25.15 3.72 11.06
N PRO A 201 -26.03 3.00 11.77
CA PRO A 201 -27.37 3.52 12.12
C PRO A 201 -27.30 4.80 12.98
N ASP A 202 -26.27 4.91 13.81
CA ASP A 202 -26.01 6.05 14.70
C ASP A 202 -24.98 7.04 14.12
N GLY A 203 -24.70 6.94 12.81
CA GLY A 203 -23.79 7.84 12.09
C GLY A 203 -22.29 7.51 12.20
N ILE A 204 -21.49 8.31 11.51
CA ILE A 204 -20.04 8.13 11.33
C ILE A 204 -19.30 9.25 12.06
N ASP A 205 -18.34 8.92 12.93
CA ASP A 205 -17.53 9.90 13.64
C ASP A 205 -16.23 10.23 12.89
N ILE A 206 -15.66 9.24 12.20
CA ILE A 206 -14.42 9.36 11.43
C ILE A 206 -14.60 8.71 10.07
N TYR A 207 -14.24 9.42 9.01
CA TYR A 207 -14.09 8.86 7.68
C TYR A 207 -12.64 9.02 7.20
N PHE A 208 -11.96 7.90 6.97
CA PHE A 208 -10.66 7.86 6.32
C PHE A 208 -10.88 7.65 4.82
N ASP A 209 -10.72 8.73 4.04
CA ASP A 209 -11.09 8.75 2.64
C ASP A 209 -9.88 8.49 1.72
N ASN A 210 -9.99 7.40 0.95
CA ASN A 210 -9.06 7.01 -0.10
C ASN A 210 -9.67 7.11 -1.51
N VAL A 211 -10.98 7.39 -1.60
CA VAL A 211 -11.77 7.22 -2.82
C VAL A 211 -12.29 8.53 -3.39
N GLY A 212 -12.81 9.42 -2.55
CA GLY A 212 -13.51 10.63 -3.00
C GLY A 212 -14.87 10.34 -3.64
N GLY A 213 -15.31 11.24 -4.52
CA GLY A 213 -16.55 11.12 -5.29
C GLY A 213 -17.81 10.81 -4.46
N GLU A 214 -18.69 9.97 -5.02
CA GLU A 214 -19.97 9.59 -4.40
C GLU A 214 -19.81 8.95 -3.01
N MET A 215 -18.69 8.26 -2.75
CA MET A 215 -18.43 7.67 -1.43
C MET A 215 -18.19 8.74 -0.37
N LEU A 216 -17.45 9.81 -0.71
CA LEU A 216 -17.26 10.95 0.17
C LEU A 216 -18.58 11.67 0.46
N GLU A 217 -19.41 11.88 -0.56
CA GLU A 217 -20.74 12.46 -0.37
C GLU A 217 -21.63 11.61 0.53
N ALA A 218 -21.60 10.28 0.34
CA ALA A 218 -22.36 9.35 1.14
C ALA A 218 -21.88 9.31 2.59
N ALA A 219 -20.56 9.35 2.81
CA ALA A 219 -19.99 9.42 4.14
C ALA A 219 -20.41 10.71 4.84
N VAL A 220 -20.19 11.89 4.25
CA VAL A 220 -20.54 13.20 4.83
C VAL A 220 -22.02 13.30 5.20
N ALA A 221 -22.91 12.81 4.32
CA ALA A 221 -24.35 12.78 4.61
C ALA A 221 -24.71 11.96 5.87
N ASN A 222 -23.92 10.94 6.19
CA ASN A 222 -24.10 10.04 7.34
C ASN A 222 -23.19 10.37 8.53
N MET A 223 -22.46 11.49 8.50
CA MET A 223 -21.58 11.86 9.60
C MET A 223 -22.34 12.43 10.80
N ASN A 224 -21.78 12.17 11.98
CA ASN A 224 -22.18 12.78 13.24
C ASN A 224 -21.69 14.22 13.37
N ALA A 225 -22.26 14.94 14.35
CA ALA A 225 -21.73 16.23 14.74
C ALA A 225 -20.26 16.11 15.18
N PHE A 226 -19.42 17.06 14.77
CA PHE A 226 -17.96 17.07 14.97
C PHE A 226 -17.23 15.89 14.34
N GLY A 227 -17.84 15.22 13.36
CA GLY A 227 -17.16 14.18 12.62
C GLY A 227 -15.94 14.70 11.86
N ARG A 228 -14.96 13.82 11.61
CA ARG A 228 -13.69 14.17 10.94
C ARG A 228 -13.48 13.33 9.69
N VAL A 229 -13.15 13.98 8.58
CA VAL A 229 -12.69 13.35 7.35
C VAL A 229 -11.20 13.59 7.19
N ALA A 230 -10.42 12.51 7.11
CA ALA A 230 -9.04 12.57 6.64
C ALA A 230 -9.03 12.23 5.15
N LEU A 231 -8.82 13.24 4.30
CA LEU A 231 -8.68 13.07 2.86
C LEU A 231 -7.25 12.61 2.55
N CYS A 232 -7.05 11.29 2.54
CA CYS A 232 -5.78 10.64 2.20
C CYS A 232 -5.57 10.58 0.68
N GLY A 233 -6.63 10.31 -0.06
CA GLY A 233 -6.60 10.22 -1.51
C GLY A 233 -7.99 10.22 -2.11
N VAL A 234 -8.07 10.54 -3.40
CA VAL A 234 -9.34 10.55 -4.15
C VAL A 234 -9.19 9.73 -5.43
N ILE A 235 -8.89 8.42 -5.28
CA ILE A 235 -8.51 7.57 -6.43
C ILE A 235 -9.56 7.56 -7.54
N SER A 236 -10.84 7.72 -7.21
CA SER A 236 -11.93 7.76 -8.20
C SER A 236 -11.82 8.96 -9.16
N GLU A 237 -11.28 10.08 -8.68
CA GLU A 237 -11.06 11.30 -9.45
C GLU A 237 -9.77 11.23 -10.29
N TYR A 238 -8.85 10.31 -9.95
CA TYR A 238 -7.60 10.16 -10.69
C TYR A 238 -7.86 9.64 -12.10
N THR A 239 -8.83 8.77 -12.27
CA THR A 239 -9.17 8.18 -13.58
C THR A 239 -10.24 8.96 -14.33
N ASP A 240 -11.06 9.76 -13.63
CA ASP A 240 -12.16 10.51 -14.21
C ASP A 240 -12.40 11.83 -13.43
N LYS A 241 -12.06 12.97 -14.05
CA LYS A 241 -12.24 14.29 -13.46
C LYS A 241 -13.72 14.69 -13.28
N GLY A 242 -14.65 13.96 -13.89
CA GLY A 242 -16.09 14.15 -13.73
C GLY A 242 -16.62 13.63 -12.39
N ARG A 243 -15.87 12.77 -11.69
CA ARG A 243 -16.27 12.15 -10.42
C ARG A 243 -15.95 12.99 -9.17
N LYS A 244 -15.83 14.31 -9.33
CA LYS A 244 -15.57 15.20 -8.20
C LYS A 244 -16.71 15.12 -7.19
N ALA A 245 -16.36 14.98 -5.92
CA ALA A 245 -17.35 15.02 -4.85
C ALA A 245 -17.99 16.41 -4.71
N ALA A 246 -19.29 16.43 -4.45
CA ALA A 246 -20.08 17.61 -4.09
C ALA A 246 -20.89 17.33 -2.80
N PRO A 247 -20.23 17.21 -1.62
CA PRO A 247 -20.94 16.98 -0.37
C PRO A 247 -21.87 18.15 -0.03
N ASP A 248 -22.95 17.88 0.70
CA ASP A 248 -23.84 18.94 1.18
C ASP A 248 -23.12 19.81 2.21
N MET A 249 -22.81 21.05 1.83
CA MET A 249 -22.08 21.96 2.70
C MET A 249 -22.92 22.46 3.88
N LEU A 250 -24.26 22.39 3.81
CA LEU A 250 -25.09 22.65 4.99
C LEU A 250 -24.86 21.58 6.05
N ASP A 251 -24.71 20.32 5.66
CA ASP A 251 -24.33 19.25 6.57
C ASP A 251 -22.96 19.52 7.20
N VAL A 252 -21.97 19.93 6.40
CA VAL A 252 -20.63 20.29 6.92
C VAL A 252 -20.71 21.40 7.96
N VAL A 253 -21.46 22.47 7.66
CA VAL A 253 -21.63 23.62 8.57
C VAL A 253 -22.39 23.23 9.84
N TYR A 254 -23.58 22.64 9.71
CA TYR A 254 -24.45 22.37 10.86
C TYR A 254 -23.99 21.18 11.68
N LYS A 255 -23.31 20.19 11.09
CA LYS A 255 -22.66 19.11 11.84
C LYS A 255 -21.25 19.49 12.27
N ARG A 256 -20.69 20.65 11.87
CA ARG A 256 -19.32 21.07 12.20
C ARG A 256 -18.28 20.00 11.82
N ILE A 257 -18.45 19.42 10.64
CA ILE A 257 -17.55 18.39 10.13
C ILE A 257 -16.25 19.04 9.69
N SER A 258 -15.12 18.47 10.10
CA SER A 258 -13.81 18.89 9.58
C SER A 258 -13.40 17.98 8.43
N ILE A 259 -13.12 18.55 7.26
CA ILE A 259 -12.62 17.82 6.09
C ILE A 259 -11.20 18.31 5.81
N ASN A 260 -10.20 17.47 6.08
CA ASN A 260 -8.79 17.87 6.02
C ASN A 260 -8.01 16.95 5.08
N GLY A 261 -7.40 17.55 4.04
CA GLY A 261 -6.31 16.92 3.32
C GLY A 261 -5.02 16.93 4.14
N PHE A 262 -4.17 15.94 3.92
CA PHE A 262 -2.84 15.88 4.51
C PHE A 262 -1.88 15.21 3.53
N LEU A 263 -0.59 15.51 3.66
CA LEU A 263 0.44 14.92 2.82
C LEU A 263 1.56 14.34 3.68
N LEU A 264 2.04 13.17 3.27
CA LEU A 264 3.08 12.44 3.97
C LEU A 264 4.35 13.27 4.22
N VAL A 265 4.69 14.16 3.28
CA VAL A 265 5.92 15.00 3.35
C VAL A 265 5.96 15.87 4.62
N ASP A 266 4.80 16.27 5.14
CA ASP A 266 4.69 17.09 6.35
C ASP A 266 4.98 16.26 7.63
N TYR A 267 4.96 14.93 7.53
CA TYR A 267 5.06 14.01 8.66
C TYR A 267 6.28 13.08 8.61
N LEU A 268 7.24 13.30 7.70
CA LEU A 268 8.46 12.48 7.61
C LEU A 268 9.27 12.44 8.91
N HIS A 269 9.15 13.48 9.75
CA HIS A 269 9.77 13.54 11.08
C HIS A 269 9.23 12.47 12.06
N MET A 270 8.05 11.91 11.80
CA MET A 270 7.44 10.86 12.63
C MET A 270 7.88 9.44 12.25
N PHE A 271 8.68 9.27 11.20
CA PHE A 271 9.03 7.95 10.66
C PHE A 271 9.68 7.03 11.71
N GLY A 272 10.55 7.58 12.57
CA GLY A 272 11.20 6.80 13.63
C GLY A 272 10.22 6.24 14.68
N GLU A 273 9.29 7.07 15.16
CA GLU A 273 8.23 6.66 16.10
C GLU A 273 7.32 5.61 15.48
N PHE A 274 6.84 5.89 14.26
CA PHE A 274 6.02 4.99 13.47
C PHE A 274 6.68 3.61 13.30
N MET A 275 7.95 3.56 12.87
CA MET A 275 8.67 2.32 12.67
C MET A 275 8.75 1.48 13.95
N SER A 276 8.99 2.14 15.10
CA SER A 276 9.04 1.46 16.40
C SER A 276 7.71 0.81 16.75
N ILE A 277 6.61 1.56 16.63
CA ILE A 277 5.26 1.09 16.98
C ILE A 277 4.82 -0.06 16.07
N ILE A 278 4.95 0.10 14.75
CA ILE A 278 4.51 -0.93 13.80
C ILE A 278 5.33 -2.21 13.95
N SER A 279 6.64 -2.09 14.18
CA SER A 279 7.51 -3.25 14.43
C SER A 279 7.07 -4.03 15.65
N GLU A 280 6.70 -3.34 16.74
CA GLU A 280 6.19 -3.97 17.95
C GLU A 280 4.86 -4.70 17.71
N HIS A 281 3.94 -4.08 16.97
CA HIS A 281 2.66 -4.71 16.65
C HIS A 281 2.81 -5.95 15.77
N LEU A 282 3.69 -5.91 14.77
CA LEU A 282 3.98 -7.06 13.92
C LEU A 282 4.66 -8.19 14.71
N ARG A 283 5.66 -7.87 15.54
CA ARG A 283 6.38 -8.84 16.38
C ARG A 283 5.45 -9.60 17.32
N HIS A 284 4.46 -8.91 17.89
CA HIS A 284 3.47 -9.50 18.78
C HIS A 284 2.22 -10.03 18.06
N LYS A 285 2.22 -10.06 16.72
CA LYS A 285 1.08 -10.50 15.90
C LYS A 285 -0.23 -9.80 16.25
N ARG A 286 -0.14 -8.53 16.67
CA ARG A 286 -1.29 -7.63 16.89
C ARG A 286 -1.72 -6.92 15.61
N MET A 287 -0.98 -7.11 14.53
CA MET A 287 -1.22 -6.55 13.21
C MET A 287 -0.83 -7.57 12.14
N HIS A 288 -1.59 -7.57 11.04
CA HIS A 288 -1.32 -8.39 9.87
C HIS A 288 -1.08 -7.48 8.66
N ALA A 289 0.05 -7.69 7.98
CA ALA A 289 0.31 -7.04 6.70
C ALA A 289 -0.16 -7.96 5.58
N LEU A 290 -1.01 -7.43 4.70
CA LEU A 290 -1.46 -8.13 3.50
C LEU A 290 -0.75 -7.55 2.29
N GLU A 291 -0.12 -8.43 1.51
CA GLU A 291 0.64 -8.08 0.32
C GLU A 291 0.11 -8.88 -0.88
N ASP A 292 -0.03 -8.20 -2.02
CA ASP A 292 -0.27 -8.81 -3.32
C ASP A 292 0.98 -8.58 -4.18
N VAL A 293 1.76 -9.65 -4.36
CA VAL A 293 3.08 -9.58 -5.00
C VAL A 293 3.02 -10.20 -6.39
N SER A 294 3.13 -9.35 -7.42
CA SER A 294 3.35 -9.80 -8.79
C SER A 294 4.84 -10.07 -9.04
N GLN A 295 5.15 -10.94 -10.00
CA GLN A 295 6.50 -11.44 -10.25
C GLN A 295 7.04 -10.93 -11.59
N GLY A 296 8.25 -10.37 -11.57
CA GLY A 296 8.96 -9.91 -12.76
C GLY A 296 8.56 -8.53 -13.23
N ILE A 297 9.51 -7.81 -13.82
CA ILE A 297 9.32 -6.45 -14.33
C ILE A 297 8.22 -6.36 -15.41
N GLU A 298 8.03 -7.43 -16.17
CA GLU A 298 6.98 -7.55 -17.19
C GLU A 298 5.56 -7.45 -16.61
N SER A 299 5.40 -7.73 -15.30
CA SER A 299 4.12 -7.66 -14.61
C SER A 299 3.76 -6.26 -14.09
N VAL A 300 4.69 -5.31 -14.12
CA VAL A 300 4.47 -3.96 -13.58
C VAL A 300 3.27 -3.25 -14.24
N PRO A 301 3.11 -3.22 -15.59
CA PRO A 301 1.95 -2.59 -16.21
C PRO A 301 0.62 -3.21 -15.79
N SER A 302 0.51 -4.53 -15.78
CA SER A 302 -0.73 -5.22 -15.40
C SER A 302 -1.04 -5.07 -13.90
N ALA A 303 -0.03 -5.07 -13.04
CA ALA A 303 -0.17 -4.77 -11.62
C ALA A 303 -0.70 -3.35 -11.38
N PHE A 304 -0.18 -2.36 -12.12
CA PHE A 304 -0.62 -0.98 -12.03
C PHE A 304 -2.05 -0.78 -12.54
N VAL A 305 -2.40 -1.36 -13.69
CA VAL A 305 -3.77 -1.30 -14.22
C VAL A 305 -4.75 -2.04 -13.30
N GLY A 306 -4.34 -3.18 -12.74
CA GLY A 306 -5.14 -3.96 -11.81
C GLY A 306 -5.48 -3.21 -10.52
N LEU A 307 -4.58 -2.36 -10.03
CA LEU A 307 -4.82 -1.48 -8.88
C LEU A 307 -6.05 -0.58 -9.10
N PHE A 308 -6.16 0.08 -10.25
CA PHE A 308 -7.31 0.96 -10.57
C PHE A 308 -8.61 0.20 -10.88
N ARG A 309 -8.53 -1.12 -11.09
CA ARG A 309 -9.69 -2.00 -11.22
C ARG A 309 -10.12 -2.62 -9.87
N GLY A 310 -9.32 -2.42 -8.82
CA GLY A 310 -9.52 -3.00 -7.50
C GLY A 310 -9.29 -4.52 -7.50
N LEU A 311 -8.31 -5.00 -8.26
CA LEU A 311 -7.97 -6.42 -8.35
C LEU A 311 -6.99 -6.88 -7.27
N ASN A 312 -6.30 -5.94 -6.61
CA ASN A 312 -5.33 -6.24 -5.57
C ASN A 312 -6.01 -6.56 -4.23
N VAL A 313 -5.38 -7.45 -3.48
CA VAL A 313 -5.74 -7.77 -2.10
C VAL A 313 -4.59 -7.36 -1.19
N GLY A 314 -4.74 -6.26 -0.45
CA GLY A 314 -3.66 -5.68 0.32
C GLY A 314 -2.72 -4.80 -0.53
N LYS A 315 -1.50 -4.55 -0.02
CA LYS A 315 -0.51 -3.70 -0.68
C LYS A 315 0.01 -4.35 -1.95
N LYS A 316 -0.19 -3.69 -3.10
CA LYS A 316 0.35 -4.15 -4.37
C LYS A 316 1.84 -3.86 -4.49
N LEU A 317 2.63 -4.92 -4.71
CA LEU A 317 4.07 -4.89 -4.95
C LEU A 317 4.42 -5.67 -6.22
N VAL A 318 5.60 -5.41 -6.76
CA VAL A 318 6.22 -6.26 -7.77
C VAL A 318 7.61 -6.67 -7.31
N GLU A 319 7.86 -7.96 -7.30
CA GLU A 319 9.18 -8.55 -7.07
C GLU A 319 9.95 -8.58 -8.40
N LEU A 320 11.09 -7.89 -8.44
CA LEU A 320 11.88 -7.70 -9.67
C LEU A 320 13.04 -8.69 -9.79
N ASP A 321 13.63 -9.12 -8.68
CA ASP A 321 14.77 -10.05 -8.70
C ASP A 321 14.34 -11.51 -8.46
N LYS A 322 14.02 -12.21 -9.55
CA LYS A 322 13.58 -13.62 -9.54
C LYS A 322 14.61 -14.60 -8.94
N HIS A 323 15.88 -14.23 -8.84
CA HIS A 323 16.97 -15.18 -8.55
C HIS A 323 17.13 -15.56 -7.08
N ARG A 324 16.44 -14.91 -6.14
CA ARG A 324 16.70 -15.10 -4.70
C ARG A 324 15.62 -15.89 -3.94
N VAL A 325 14.40 -15.97 -4.45
CA VAL A 325 13.29 -16.71 -3.79
C VAL A 325 13.60 -18.21 -3.64
N MET A 326 14.27 -18.84 -4.61
CA MET A 326 14.68 -20.23 -4.47
C MET A 326 15.66 -20.43 -3.31
N LEU A 327 16.53 -19.46 -3.00
CA LEU A 327 17.52 -19.59 -1.93
C LEU A 327 16.90 -19.28 -0.55
N GLU A 328 16.04 -18.27 -0.44
CA GLU A 328 15.40 -17.90 0.83
C GLU A 328 14.27 -18.85 1.24
N MET A 329 13.46 -19.36 0.31
CA MET A 329 12.51 -20.45 0.60
C MET A 329 13.24 -21.71 1.11
N THR A 330 14.42 -22.00 0.57
CA THR A 330 15.25 -23.13 1.01
C THR A 330 15.87 -22.89 2.40
N MET A 331 16.13 -21.64 2.79
CA MET A 331 16.65 -21.31 4.13
C MET A 331 15.54 -21.28 5.20
N TRP A 332 14.35 -20.77 4.88
CA TRP A 332 13.22 -20.75 5.81
C TRP A 332 12.63 -22.15 6.07
N THR A 333 12.60 -23.02 5.05
CA THR A 333 12.23 -24.44 5.23
C THR A 333 13.29 -25.23 6.02
N ARG A 334 14.57 -24.84 5.95
CA ARG A 334 15.65 -25.46 6.75
C ARG A 334 15.68 -25.00 8.20
N SER A 335 15.28 -23.76 8.51
CA SER A 335 15.25 -23.26 9.90
C SER A 335 14.02 -23.72 10.68
N SER A 336 12.94 -24.09 9.99
CA SER A 336 11.68 -24.60 10.59
C SER A 336 11.60 -26.13 10.66
N CYS A 337 12.52 -26.86 10.04
CA CYS A 337 12.49 -28.32 9.97
C CYS A 337 13.82 -28.92 10.47
N ASN A 338 13.97 -29.01 11.79
CA ASN A 338 15.09 -29.69 12.43
C ASN A 338 14.76 -31.17 12.68
N THR A 339 14.41 -31.90 11.62
CA THR A 339 14.43 -33.38 11.57
C THR A 339 14.68 -33.83 10.13
N ARG A 340 15.85 -34.41 9.86
CA ARG A 340 16.07 -35.28 8.69
C ARG A 340 15.29 -36.61 8.92
N PRO A 341 14.87 -37.37 7.88
CA PRO A 341 15.62 -37.56 6.62
C PRO A 341 14.82 -37.69 5.30
N SER A 342 15.64 -37.79 4.24
CA SER A 342 15.46 -38.41 2.91
C SER A 342 14.59 -37.74 1.85
N LEU A 343 15.24 -37.55 0.69
CA LEU A 343 14.69 -37.32 -0.65
C LEU A 343 13.45 -38.17 -0.91
N ASP A 344 12.42 -37.57 -1.51
CA ASP A 344 12.08 -37.91 -2.88
C ASP A 344 11.31 -36.77 -3.57
N ILE A 345 11.77 -36.49 -4.79
CA ILE A 345 11.21 -35.54 -5.72
C ILE A 345 9.97 -36.19 -6.34
N ASN A 346 8.81 -35.56 -6.22
CA ASN A 346 7.74 -35.73 -7.21
C ASN A 346 6.89 -34.47 -7.30
N LEU A 347 6.94 -33.85 -8.49
CA LEU A 347 5.91 -32.95 -8.99
C LEU A 347 4.56 -33.69 -8.99
N MET A 348 3.50 -33.07 -8.49
CA MET A 348 2.15 -33.28 -9.03
C MET A 348 1.24 -32.09 -8.69
N HIS A 349 0.67 -31.49 -9.73
CA HIS A 349 -0.50 -30.62 -9.67
C HIS A 349 -1.71 -31.40 -9.13
N TYR A 350 -2.56 -30.77 -8.31
CA TYR A 350 -3.99 -31.07 -8.30
C TYR A 350 -4.84 -29.82 -7.98
N VAL A 351 -5.67 -29.47 -8.96
CA VAL A 351 -6.92 -28.72 -8.84
C VAL A 351 -8.02 -29.73 -8.53
N LYS A 352 -8.91 -29.48 -7.55
CA LYS A 352 -10.40 -29.43 -7.68
C LYS A 352 -11.18 -29.73 -6.38
N SER A 353 -12.25 -28.95 -6.23
CA SER A 353 -13.63 -29.28 -5.80
C SER A 353 -14.03 -29.47 -4.33
N ILE A 354 -15.03 -28.65 -3.97
CA ILE A 354 -16.07 -28.78 -2.94
C ILE A 354 -16.83 -30.12 -3.08
N PRO A 355 -17.33 -30.68 -1.97
CA PRO A 355 -18.77 -30.96 -1.87
C PRO A 355 -19.41 -30.55 -0.53
N THR A 356 -20.67 -30.12 -0.66
CA THR A 356 -21.72 -29.92 0.35
C THR A 356 -22.16 -31.19 1.08
N ALA A 357 -22.51 -31.11 2.38
CA ALA A 357 -23.89 -31.34 2.90
C ALA A 357 -23.96 -31.55 4.43
N VAL A 358 -24.75 -30.67 5.08
CA VAL A 358 -25.83 -30.89 6.07
C VAL A 358 -25.61 -31.81 7.29
N GLY A 359 -25.88 -31.25 8.49
CA GLY A 359 -26.23 -32.01 9.69
C GLY A 359 -26.40 -31.15 10.94
N ASP A 360 -27.63 -30.69 11.19
CA ASP A 360 -28.05 -29.89 12.36
C ASP A 360 -27.77 -30.52 13.73
N ARG A 361 -27.36 -29.68 14.71
CA ARG A 361 -27.97 -29.70 16.05
C ARG A 361 -27.75 -28.40 16.84
N VAL A 362 -28.89 -27.80 17.19
CA VAL A 362 -29.11 -26.64 18.07
C VAL A 362 -28.75 -26.95 19.53
N ARG A 363 -28.04 -26.04 20.23
CA ARG A 363 -28.44 -25.48 21.54
C ARG A 363 -27.51 -24.38 22.11
N SER A 364 -28.10 -23.19 22.22
CA SER A 364 -28.07 -22.22 23.33
C SER A 364 -26.74 -21.63 23.87
N LYS A 365 -26.65 -20.30 23.67
CA LYS A 365 -26.32 -19.23 24.65
C LYS A 365 -25.16 -19.50 25.62
N THR A 366 -24.06 -18.78 25.46
CA THR A 366 -23.64 -17.80 26.50
C THR A 366 -22.78 -16.69 25.88
N ARG A 367 -23.19 -15.47 26.19
CA ARG A 367 -22.56 -14.17 25.97
C ARG A 367 -21.15 -14.18 26.58
N TRP A 368 -20.11 -13.91 25.79
CA TRP A 368 -18.81 -13.51 26.31
C TRP A 368 -18.43 -12.17 25.70
N THR A 369 -18.94 -11.11 26.33
CA THR A 369 -18.36 -9.78 26.26
C THR A 369 -16.94 -9.85 26.83
N ARG A 370 -15.92 -9.96 25.97
CA ARG A 370 -14.54 -9.62 26.35
C ARG A 370 -14.31 -8.16 26.02
N VAL A 371 -14.59 -7.32 27.00
CA VAL A 371 -14.00 -5.99 27.11
C VAL A 371 -12.51 -6.22 27.39
N LEU A 372 -11.67 -6.05 26.37
CA LEU A 372 -10.21 -5.99 26.54
C LEU A 372 -9.82 -4.52 26.66
N ASP A 373 -9.39 -4.21 27.86
CA ASP A 373 -9.04 -2.91 28.39
C ASP A 373 -7.67 -2.48 27.85
N LEU A 374 -7.66 -1.63 26.81
CA LEU A 374 -6.46 -1.13 26.13
C LEU A 374 -5.90 0.19 26.70
N THR A 375 -6.30 0.57 27.92
CA THR A 375 -5.99 1.90 28.48
C THR A 375 -4.91 1.92 29.57
N ARG A 376 -3.96 0.96 29.58
CA ARG A 376 -2.90 0.91 30.61
C ARG A 376 -1.45 0.97 30.16
N SER A 377 -1.15 1.23 28.88
CA SER A 377 0.24 1.32 28.41
C SER A 377 0.61 2.65 27.72
N LEU A 378 -0.18 3.71 27.88
CA LEU A 378 0.12 5.04 27.32
C LEU A 378 -0.24 6.18 28.30
N LEU A 379 0.17 6.03 29.56
CA LEU A 379 0.46 7.18 30.43
C LEU A 379 1.97 7.38 30.50
#